data_AF-A0A9W6BEZ7-F1
#
_entry.id   AF-A0A9W6BEZ7-F1
#
_cell.length_a   1.000
_cell.length_b   1.000
_cell.length_c   1.000
_cell.angle_alpha   90.00
_cell.angle_beta   90.00
_cell.angle_gamma   90.00
#
_symmetry.space_group_name_H-M   'P 1'
#
loop_
_entity.id
_entity.type
_entity.pdbx_description
1 polymer ?
#
loop_
_entity_poly.entity_id
_entity_poly.type
_entity_poly.pdbx_seq_one_letter_code
_entity_poly.pdbx_strand_id
1 'polypeptide(L)'
;MQSSALACRPARPTHHMAHSLFSQSRHLRSSRLTGLFRQQLPSWRAQVAELGTEASAACDDQTGSKGSLGEIHVIMGPMFAGKTTRLLQRVREFEAAGQRVVLVKSAVDTRYSADHVVTHTGDKLPCVSLSRLGGLRERMGLAEYDRTDVVAVDEAQFIEDLAESVLSAAEVDGKTVIVAGLSGDFRRQRFGQLLELVPLADRVDKLEGRCSFCQQPSLFTLRIAASTQQALVGGAESYAPVCRQHYRELHGVRAEGGAPEAAEAADAES
;
A
#
# COMPACT_ATOMS: atom_id res chain seq x y z
N MET A 1 -39.79 43.41 -25.16
CA MET A 1 -41.21 43.07 -24.97
C MET A 1 -41.30 41.56 -24.78
N GLN A 2 -41.35 41.13 -23.51
CA GLN A 2 -42.39 40.28 -22.91
C GLN A 2 -42.43 38.85 -23.46
N SER A 3 -41.96 37.86 -22.69
CA SER A 3 -42.72 37.02 -21.74
C SER A 3 -43.36 35.84 -22.50
N SER A 4 -43.11 34.57 -22.19
CA SER A 4 -43.60 33.96 -20.96
C SER A 4 -42.95 32.59 -20.68
N ALA A 5 -42.75 32.32 -19.40
CA ALA A 5 -42.29 31.06 -18.81
C ALA A 5 -43.47 30.12 -18.53
N LEU A 6 -43.27 28.81 -18.66
CA LEU A 6 -44.15 27.79 -18.11
C LEU A 6 -43.33 26.84 -17.24
N ALA A 7 -43.51 27.01 -15.94
CA ALA A 7 -42.95 26.20 -14.88
C ALA A 7 -43.83 24.98 -14.63
N CYS A 8 -43.23 23.79 -14.53
CA CYS A 8 -43.87 22.59 -14.01
C CYS A 8 -43.38 22.35 -12.58
N ARG A 9 -44.29 22.31 -11.61
CA ARG A 9 -44.02 22.08 -10.17
C ARG A 9 -44.67 20.76 -9.71
N PRO A 10 -44.18 20.17 -8.60
CA PRO A 10 -44.30 18.75 -8.29
C PRO A 10 -45.54 18.39 -7.46
N ALA A 11 -45.93 17.12 -7.52
CA ALA A 11 -47.00 16.52 -6.72
C ALA A 11 -46.58 16.36 -5.24
N ARG A 12 -47.50 16.66 -4.32
CA ARG A 12 -47.42 16.40 -2.88
C ARG A 12 -48.38 15.26 -2.47
N PRO A 13 -48.13 14.60 -1.32
CA PRO A 13 -48.79 13.37 -0.91
C PRO A 13 -50.05 13.61 -0.07
N THR A 14 -50.95 12.62 -0.05
CA THR A 14 -52.16 12.60 0.81
C THR A 14 -51.90 11.87 2.12
N HIS A 15 -52.21 12.54 3.24
CA HIS A 15 -52.32 12.00 4.60
C HIS A 15 -53.77 11.57 4.90
N HIS A 16 -53.93 10.45 5.62
CA HIS A 16 -55.03 10.14 6.55
C HIS A 16 -54.34 9.40 7.73
N MET A 17 -54.21 9.92 8.98
CA MET A 17 -55.20 10.15 10.06
C MET A 17 -56.12 8.94 10.27
N ALA A 18 -56.35 8.34 11.44
CA ALA A 18 -55.88 8.39 12.84
C ALA A 18 -56.65 7.22 13.54
N HIS A 19 -56.19 6.48 14.55
CA HIS A 19 -56.39 6.70 16.00
C HIS A 19 -56.08 5.35 16.70
N SER A 20 -55.22 5.35 17.74
CA SER A 20 -55.56 5.09 19.15
C SER A 20 -56.40 3.85 19.42
N LEU A 21 -55.83 2.86 20.14
CA LEU A 21 -56.45 2.30 21.35
C LEU A 21 -55.36 1.67 22.25
N PHE A 22 -55.15 2.34 23.38
CA PHE A 22 -54.41 1.85 24.53
C PHE A 22 -55.34 0.97 25.39
N SER A 23 -54.77 -0.10 25.95
CA SER A 23 -55.02 -0.65 27.29
C SER A 23 -55.41 -2.12 27.38
N GLN A 24 -54.83 -2.74 28.41
CA GLN A 24 -55.11 -4.05 29.01
C GLN A 24 -54.43 -5.21 28.27
N SER A 25 -53.34 -5.77 28.79
CA SER A 25 -53.44 -6.68 29.93
C SER A 25 -52.12 -6.78 30.71
N ARG A 26 -52.21 -6.58 32.03
CA ARG A 26 -51.17 -6.95 33.00
C ARG A 26 -51.25 -8.46 33.29
N HIS A 27 -50.10 -8.98 33.68
CA HIS A 27 -49.84 -10.27 34.34
C HIS A 27 -49.54 -11.46 33.42
N LEU A 28 -48.24 -11.74 33.27
CA LEU A 28 -47.63 -12.99 33.74
C LEU A 28 -46.14 -12.71 34.03
N ARG A 29 -45.79 -12.76 35.32
CA ARG A 29 -44.41 -12.73 35.79
C ARG A 29 -43.75 -14.06 35.41
N SER A 30 -42.76 -14.01 34.51
CA SER A 30 -41.77 -15.07 34.34
C SER A 30 -40.39 -14.47 34.59
N SER A 31 -40.10 -14.27 35.88
CA SER A 31 -38.75 -14.09 36.39
C SER A 31 -38.05 -15.44 36.36
N ARG A 32 -37.25 -15.74 35.32
CA ARG A 32 -36.21 -16.81 35.33
C ARG A 32 -35.46 -16.98 33.99
N LEU A 33 -35.16 -15.93 33.22
CA LEU A 33 -34.22 -16.07 32.07
C LEU A 33 -33.30 -14.85 31.84
N THR A 34 -33.14 -13.95 32.80
CA THR A 34 -32.12 -12.88 32.77
C THR A 34 -31.00 -13.19 33.75
N GLY A 35 -30.39 -14.37 33.61
CA GLY A 35 -29.43 -14.87 34.59
C GLY A 35 -28.23 -15.63 34.04
N LEU A 36 -27.96 -15.64 32.74
CA LEU A 36 -26.88 -16.45 32.17
C LEU A 36 -26.05 -15.80 31.05
N PHE A 37 -26.14 -14.49 30.83
CA PHE A 37 -25.24 -13.79 29.90
C PHE A 37 -24.75 -12.45 30.47
N ARG A 38 -24.27 -12.49 31.72
CA ARG A 38 -23.46 -11.42 32.29
C ARG A 38 -22.22 -12.01 32.96
N GLN A 39 -21.50 -12.88 32.23
CA GLN A 39 -20.09 -13.02 32.54
C GLN A 39 -19.45 -11.68 32.19
N GLN A 40 -19.08 -10.97 33.24
CA GLN A 40 -18.49 -9.64 33.20
C GLN A 40 -17.07 -9.82 32.63
N LEU A 41 -16.96 -9.86 31.30
CA LEU A 41 -15.67 -9.79 30.65
C LEU A 41 -14.99 -8.50 31.15
N PRO A 42 -13.75 -8.58 31.67
CA PRO A 42 -13.02 -7.39 32.08
C PRO A 42 -13.06 -6.37 30.95
N SER A 43 -13.30 -5.10 31.27
CA SER A 43 -13.22 -4.07 30.24
C SER A 43 -11.82 -4.10 29.63
N TRP A 44 -11.69 -3.99 28.31
CA TRP A 44 -10.40 -3.99 27.63
C TRP A 44 -9.40 -3.00 28.26
N ARG A 45 -9.90 -1.91 28.86
CA ARG A 45 -9.11 -0.92 29.61
C ARG A 45 -8.44 -1.50 30.87
N ALA A 46 -9.14 -2.35 31.61
CA ALA A 46 -8.60 -3.00 32.80
C ALA A 46 -7.52 -4.02 32.40
N GLN A 47 -7.78 -4.82 31.36
CA GLN A 47 -6.82 -5.78 30.81
C GLN A 47 -5.55 -5.08 30.30
N VAL A 48 -5.70 -3.97 29.58
CA VAL A 48 -4.55 -3.17 29.11
C VAL A 48 -3.81 -2.49 30.26
N ALA A 49 -4.50 -2.04 31.31
CA ALA A 49 -3.86 -1.46 32.50
C ALA A 49 -3.04 -2.49 33.27
N GLU A 50 -3.55 -3.71 33.43
CA GLU A 50 -2.82 -4.84 34.03
C GLU A 50 -1.57 -5.17 33.22
N LEU A 51 -1.72 -5.36 31.90
CA LEU A 51 -0.60 -5.61 30.99
C LEU A 51 0.43 -4.48 30.98
N GLY A 52 -0.02 -3.22 31.02
CA GLY A 52 0.86 -2.05 31.08
C GLY A 52 1.65 -1.97 32.39
N THR A 53 1.05 -2.41 33.51
CA THR A 53 1.73 -2.48 34.81
C THR A 53 2.82 -3.55 34.78
N GLU A 54 2.53 -4.73 34.25
CA GLU A 54 3.50 -5.82 34.06
C GLU A 54 4.66 -5.42 33.13
N ALA A 55 4.36 -4.77 32.00
CA ALA A 55 5.36 -4.27 31.07
C ALA A 55 6.26 -3.19 31.68
N SER A 56 5.69 -2.28 32.48
CA SER A 56 6.47 -1.26 33.19
C SER A 56 7.40 -1.85 34.24
N ALA A 57 6.97 -2.89 34.95
CA ALA A 57 7.81 -3.58 35.94
C ALA A 57 8.98 -4.34 35.27
N ALA A 58 8.81 -4.79 34.04
CA ALA A 58 9.86 -5.45 33.26
C ALA A 58 10.88 -4.45 32.65
N CYS A 59 10.55 -3.16 32.54
CA CYS A 59 11.39 -2.16 31.87
C CYS A 59 12.35 -1.38 32.82
N ASP A 60 12.29 -1.65 34.12
CA ASP A 60 13.08 -0.97 35.16
C ASP A 60 14.47 -1.59 35.45
N ASP A 61 14.85 -2.68 34.78
CA ASP A 61 16.19 -3.28 34.92
C ASP A 61 16.84 -3.55 33.56
N GLN A 62 17.63 -2.58 33.08
CA GLN A 62 18.86 -2.83 32.31
C GLN A 62 19.64 -1.53 31.99
N THR A 63 20.79 -1.38 32.63
CA THR A 63 21.86 -0.46 32.25
C THR A 63 22.56 -0.96 30.97
N GLY A 64 22.38 -0.26 29.85
CA GLY A 64 23.16 -0.50 28.62
C GLY A 64 22.44 0.00 27.35
N SER A 65 22.63 1.29 27.02
CA SER A 65 22.12 2.02 25.84
C SER A 65 20.72 1.61 25.33
N LYS A 66 19.68 2.32 25.78
CA LYS A 66 18.34 2.28 25.17
C LYS A 66 18.46 2.72 23.69
N GLY A 67 18.56 1.76 22.78
CA GLY A 67 18.27 1.99 21.38
C GLY A 67 16.78 2.30 21.28
N SER A 68 16.42 3.50 20.85
CA SER A 68 15.04 3.79 20.47
C SER A 68 14.64 2.84 19.35
N LEU A 69 13.43 2.27 19.41
CA LEU A 69 12.86 1.52 18.30
C LEU A 69 12.83 2.41 17.04
N GLY A 70 13.01 1.78 15.89
CA GLY A 70 12.87 2.43 14.59
C GLY A 70 11.40 2.58 14.18
N GLU A 71 11.17 3.22 13.03
CA GLU A 71 9.85 3.35 12.40
C GLU A 71 9.80 2.63 11.05
N ILE A 72 8.64 2.11 10.66
CA ILE A 72 8.37 1.50 9.36
C ILE A 72 7.44 2.40 8.54
N HIS A 73 7.92 2.90 7.41
CA HIS A 73 7.17 3.75 6.48
C HIS A 73 6.95 3.02 5.17
N VAL A 74 5.69 2.86 4.76
CA VAL A 74 5.31 2.19 3.50
C VAL A 74 4.80 3.22 2.49
N ILE A 75 5.40 3.25 1.30
CA ILE A 75 4.96 4.04 0.14
C ILE A 75 4.52 3.06 -0.94
N MET A 76 3.21 2.98 -1.19
CA MET A 76 2.63 2.03 -2.13
C MET A 76 1.79 2.72 -3.19
N GLY A 77 1.63 2.09 -4.35
CA GLY A 77 0.77 2.59 -5.42
C GLY A 77 0.98 1.85 -6.74
N PRO A 78 0.26 2.20 -7.80
CA PRO A 78 0.50 1.62 -9.12
C PRO A 78 1.84 2.09 -9.71
N MET A 79 2.19 1.56 -10.88
CA MET A 79 3.28 2.14 -11.68
C MET A 79 2.91 3.60 -12.04
N PHE A 80 3.93 4.45 -12.20
CA PHE A 80 3.80 5.87 -12.56
C PHE A 80 3.06 6.77 -11.54
N ALA A 81 2.86 6.30 -10.30
CA ALA A 81 2.30 7.10 -9.21
C ALA A 81 3.33 7.97 -8.46
N GLY A 82 4.59 8.04 -8.92
CA GLY A 82 5.63 8.85 -8.27
C GLY A 82 6.19 8.27 -6.97
N LYS A 83 6.17 6.94 -6.80
CA LYS A 83 6.65 6.25 -5.58
C LYS A 83 8.11 6.55 -5.27
N THR A 84 9.01 6.34 -6.23
CA THR A 84 10.43 6.68 -6.13
C THR A 84 10.62 8.16 -5.82
N THR A 85 9.84 9.05 -6.44
CA THR A 85 9.89 10.49 -6.13
C THR A 85 9.53 10.79 -4.68
N ARG A 86 8.47 10.18 -4.14
CA ARG A 86 8.09 10.34 -2.72
C ARG A 86 9.12 9.72 -1.78
N LEU A 87 9.71 8.57 -2.13
CA LEU A 87 10.79 7.95 -1.37
C LEU A 87 11.98 8.92 -1.26
N LEU A 88 12.44 9.45 -2.39
CA LEU A 88 13.59 10.36 -2.43
C LEU A 88 13.31 11.71 -1.77
N GLN A 89 12.06 12.17 -1.78
CA GLN A 89 11.66 13.33 -0.98
C GLN A 89 11.86 13.06 0.52
N ARG A 90 11.40 11.91 1.04
CA ARG A 90 11.65 11.54 2.44
C ARG A 90 13.13 11.37 2.73
N VAL A 91 13.90 10.73 1.85
CA VAL A 91 15.36 10.61 1.99
C VAL A 91 15.98 11.98 2.22
N ARG A 92 15.64 12.98 1.39
CA ARG A 92 16.14 14.35 1.53
C ARG A 92 15.69 15.01 2.85
N GLU A 93 14.48 14.74 3.32
CA GLU A 93 13.98 15.24 4.61
C GLU A 93 14.80 14.68 5.80
N PHE A 94 15.12 13.38 5.77
CA PHE A 94 15.97 12.72 6.77
C PHE A 94 17.43 13.21 6.72
N GLU A 95 18.01 13.34 5.53
CA GLU A 95 19.35 13.88 5.35
C GLU A 95 19.44 15.34 5.83
N ALA A 96 18.41 16.16 5.55
CA ALA A 96 18.34 17.54 6.04
C ALA A 96 18.22 17.64 7.57
N ALA A 97 17.68 16.60 8.22
CA ALA A 97 17.67 16.46 9.67
C ALA A 97 19.00 15.93 10.25
N GLY A 98 20.02 15.70 9.40
CA GLY A 98 21.33 15.20 9.80
C GLY A 98 21.42 13.68 9.97
N GLN A 99 20.39 12.94 9.56
CA GLN A 99 20.37 11.48 9.64
C GLN A 99 21.06 10.85 8.44
N ARG A 100 21.79 9.76 8.67
CA ARG A 100 22.48 9.01 7.62
C ARG A 100 21.53 8.03 6.97
N VAL A 101 21.38 8.17 5.66
CA VAL A 101 20.46 7.37 4.87
C VAL A 101 21.23 6.48 3.92
N VAL A 102 20.85 5.21 3.83
CA VAL A 102 21.26 4.33 2.74
C VAL A 102 20.06 4.06 1.83
N LEU A 103 20.29 4.19 0.51
CA LEU A 103 19.30 3.84 -0.50
C LEU A 103 19.61 2.45 -1.05
N VAL A 104 18.59 1.60 -1.10
CA VAL A 104 18.64 0.21 -1.56
C VAL A 104 17.70 0.07 -2.75
N LYS A 105 18.16 -0.65 -3.78
CA LYS A 105 17.36 -1.00 -4.95
C LYS A 105 17.40 -2.52 -5.14
N SER A 106 16.31 -3.09 -5.66
CA SER A 106 16.32 -4.50 -6.05
C SER A 106 17.31 -4.78 -7.20
N ALA A 107 18.12 -5.83 -7.04
CA ALA A 107 19.01 -6.32 -8.09
C ALA A 107 18.26 -6.90 -9.31
N VAL A 108 16.99 -7.26 -9.15
CA VAL A 108 16.14 -7.78 -10.24
C VAL A 108 15.69 -6.66 -11.17
N ASP A 109 15.63 -5.41 -10.69
CA ASP A 109 15.24 -4.27 -11.50
C ASP A 109 16.41 -3.69 -12.29
N THR A 110 16.59 -4.16 -13.52
CA THR A 110 17.63 -3.71 -14.45
C THR A 110 17.23 -2.50 -15.30
N ARG A 111 16.05 -1.89 -15.08
CA ARG A 111 15.57 -0.74 -15.90
C ARG A 111 16.43 0.52 -15.75
N TYR A 112 17.16 0.61 -14.65
CA TYR A 112 18.07 1.71 -14.32
C TYR A 112 19.43 1.15 -13.90
N SER A 113 20.49 1.95 -13.99
CA SER A 113 21.87 1.56 -13.67
C SER A 113 22.00 0.82 -12.33
N ALA A 114 22.97 -0.09 -12.24
CA ALA A 114 23.21 -0.91 -11.04
C ALA A 114 23.56 -0.07 -9.80
N ASP A 115 24.23 1.07 -9.99
CA ASP A 115 24.87 1.81 -8.89
C ASP A 115 24.16 3.10 -8.46
N HIS A 116 23.12 3.50 -9.20
CA HIS A 116 22.39 4.74 -8.92
C HIS A 116 20.89 4.63 -9.14
N VAL A 117 20.13 5.28 -8.25
CA VAL A 117 18.71 5.59 -8.49
C VAL A 117 18.65 6.93 -9.21
N VAL A 118 17.99 6.94 -10.38
CA VAL A 118 17.82 8.12 -11.22
C VAL A 118 16.45 8.73 -10.93
N THR A 119 16.44 9.99 -10.52
CA THR A 119 15.21 10.78 -10.43
C THR A 119 14.71 11.19 -11.82
N HIS A 120 13.41 11.50 -11.94
CA HIS A 120 12.88 12.16 -13.15
C HIS A 120 13.56 13.50 -13.48
N THR A 121 14.23 14.14 -12.52
CA THR A 121 15.00 15.38 -12.68
C THR A 121 16.46 15.16 -13.10
N GLY A 122 16.91 13.91 -13.25
CA GLY A 122 18.26 13.56 -13.72
C GLY A 122 19.32 13.40 -12.62
N ASP A 123 18.98 13.66 -11.36
CA ASP A 123 19.88 13.44 -10.22
C ASP A 123 20.11 11.94 -10.00
N LYS A 124 21.38 11.56 -9.77
CA LYS A 124 21.81 10.20 -9.43
C LYS A 124 22.20 10.13 -7.96
N LEU A 125 21.49 9.32 -7.18
CA LEU A 125 21.85 9.04 -5.80
C LEU A 125 22.55 7.68 -5.71
N PRO A 126 23.68 7.54 -4.99
CA PRO A 126 24.33 6.26 -4.80
C PRO A 126 23.38 5.29 -4.09
N CYS A 127 23.34 4.04 -4.55
CA CYS A 127 22.49 3.01 -3.95
C CYS A 127 23.19 1.66 -3.85
N VAL A 128 22.72 0.82 -2.93
CA VAL A 128 23.12 -0.57 -2.79
C VAL A 128 22.11 -1.46 -3.51
N SER A 129 22.59 -2.28 -4.45
CA SER A 129 21.74 -3.23 -5.18
C SER A 129 21.73 -4.60 -4.48
N LEU A 130 20.55 -5.07 -4.04
CA LEU A 130 20.37 -6.33 -3.32
C LEU A 130 19.10 -7.07 -3.78
N SER A 131 19.11 -8.40 -3.77
CA SER A 131 17.88 -9.22 -3.87
C SER A 131 17.28 -9.54 -2.50
N ARG A 132 18.12 -9.51 -1.46
CA ARG A 132 17.80 -9.82 -0.08
C ARG A 132 18.30 -8.70 0.83
N LEU A 133 17.41 -8.08 1.59
CA LEU A 133 17.72 -6.93 2.44
C LEU A 133 18.55 -7.33 3.67
N GLY A 134 18.42 -8.56 4.17
CA GLY A 134 19.24 -9.06 5.28
C GLY A 134 20.75 -9.02 4.99
N GLY A 135 21.15 -9.05 3.71
CA GLY A 135 22.56 -8.92 3.29
C GLY A 135 23.12 -7.49 3.34
N LEU A 136 22.31 -6.48 3.67
CA LEU A 136 22.71 -5.07 3.65
C LEU A 136 23.88 -4.79 4.61
N ARG A 137 23.82 -5.36 5.83
CA ARG A 137 24.86 -5.18 6.86
C ARG A 137 26.22 -5.69 6.41
N GLU A 138 26.26 -6.87 5.79
CA GLU A 138 27.48 -7.44 5.24
C GLU A 138 28.00 -6.60 4.07
N ARG A 139 27.10 -6.18 3.17
CA ARG A 139 27.45 -5.43 1.96
C ARG A 139 28.04 -4.04 2.27
N MET A 140 27.57 -3.37 3.31
CA MET A 140 28.07 -2.06 3.74
C MET A 140 29.27 -2.16 4.70
N GLY A 141 29.41 -3.30 5.38
CA GLY A 141 30.30 -3.45 6.53
C GLY A 141 29.66 -2.94 7.82
N LEU A 142 29.95 -3.64 8.92
CA LEU A 142 29.35 -3.43 10.23
C LEU A 142 29.39 -1.97 10.70
N ALA A 143 30.57 -1.34 10.64
CA ALA A 143 30.77 0.02 11.13
C ALA A 143 29.97 1.08 10.34
N GLU A 144 29.70 0.84 9.05
CA GLU A 144 28.89 1.77 8.25
C GLU A 144 27.39 1.55 8.51
N TYR A 145 26.98 0.29 8.59
CA TYR A 145 25.60 -0.08 8.91
C TYR A 145 25.17 0.43 10.29
N ASP A 146 26.03 0.29 11.31
CA ASP A 146 25.72 0.74 12.68
C ASP A 146 25.58 2.27 12.79
N ARG A 147 26.18 3.02 11.85
CA ARG A 147 26.06 4.48 11.77
C ARG A 147 24.90 4.95 10.88
N THR A 148 24.22 4.02 10.21
CA THR A 148 23.08 4.32 9.34
C THR A 148 21.83 4.43 10.19
N ASP A 149 21.12 5.55 10.07
CA ASP A 149 19.89 5.82 10.82
C ASP A 149 18.65 5.38 10.01
N VAL A 150 18.72 5.49 8.69
CA VAL A 150 17.57 5.27 7.79
C VAL A 150 17.94 4.35 6.63
N VAL A 151 17.10 3.33 6.38
CA VAL A 151 17.19 2.44 5.23
C VAL A 151 16.02 2.73 4.29
N ALA A 152 16.30 3.29 3.11
CA ALA A 152 15.31 3.54 2.08
C ALA A 152 15.37 2.45 1.01
N VAL A 153 14.28 1.75 0.73
CA VAL A 153 14.22 0.63 -0.21
C VAL A 153 13.26 0.97 -1.35
N ASP A 154 13.77 1.03 -2.59
CA ASP A 154 12.93 1.18 -3.79
C ASP A 154 12.63 -0.15 -4.46
N GLU A 155 11.49 -0.22 -5.13
CA GLU A 155 10.96 -1.41 -5.81
C GLU A 155 10.91 -2.65 -4.89
N ALA A 156 10.49 -2.42 -3.65
CA ALA A 156 10.52 -3.37 -2.54
C ALA A 156 9.76 -4.68 -2.81
N GLN A 157 8.79 -4.70 -3.75
CA GLN A 157 8.08 -5.93 -4.14
C GLN A 157 9.00 -7.03 -4.70
N PHE A 158 10.23 -6.68 -5.11
CA PHE A 158 11.24 -7.62 -5.62
C PHE A 158 12.28 -8.05 -4.57
N ILE A 159 12.15 -7.63 -3.31
CA ILE A 159 13.03 -8.07 -2.22
C ILE A 159 12.41 -9.30 -1.56
N GLU A 160 13.16 -10.40 -1.50
CA GLU A 160 12.63 -11.72 -1.12
C GLU A 160 12.33 -11.87 0.38
N ASP A 161 13.14 -11.23 1.22
CA ASP A 161 13.11 -11.30 2.69
C ASP A 161 12.70 -9.95 3.31
N LEU A 162 11.91 -9.18 2.56
CA LEU A 162 11.56 -7.80 2.91
C LEU A 162 10.92 -7.71 4.30
N ALA A 163 9.88 -8.51 4.58
CA ALA A 163 9.10 -8.37 5.82
C ALA A 163 9.96 -8.62 7.07
N GLU A 164 10.67 -9.75 7.10
CA GLU A 164 11.55 -10.13 8.19
C GLU A 164 12.70 -9.12 8.37
N SER A 165 13.34 -8.71 7.27
CA SER A 165 14.49 -7.80 7.34
C SER A 165 14.10 -6.39 7.79
N VAL A 166 12.96 -5.89 7.32
CA VAL A 166 12.44 -4.58 7.73
C VAL A 166 12.07 -4.60 9.21
N LEU A 167 11.41 -5.66 9.68
CA LEU A 167 11.04 -5.81 11.08
C LEU A 167 12.27 -5.87 11.97
N SER A 168 13.28 -6.68 11.62
CA SER A 168 14.53 -6.75 12.37
C SER A 168 15.26 -5.41 12.39
N ALA A 169 15.32 -4.70 11.26
CA ALA A 169 15.99 -3.40 11.21
C ALA A 169 15.30 -2.36 12.10
N ALA A 170 13.96 -2.36 12.15
CA ALA A 170 13.21 -1.42 12.98
C ALA A 170 13.22 -1.80 14.46
N GLU A 171 12.92 -3.05 14.80
CA GLU A 171 12.72 -3.47 16.19
C GLU A 171 14.01 -3.85 16.92
N VAL A 172 15.00 -4.41 16.20
CA VAL A 172 16.26 -4.86 16.80
C VAL A 172 17.36 -3.83 16.60
N ASP A 173 17.50 -3.30 15.38
CA ASP A 173 18.60 -2.38 15.06
C ASP A 173 18.26 -0.90 15.26
N GLY A 174 17.01 -0.57 15.61
CA GLY A 174 16.54 0.80 15.87
C GLY A 174 16.54 1.73 14.65
N LYS A 175 16.48 1.18 13.43
CA LYS A 175 16.57 1.94 12.18
C LYS A 175 15.21 2.34 11.66
N THR A 176 15.09 3.56 11.13
CA THR A 176 13.89 3.91 10.35
C THR A 176 13.97 3.27 8.97
N VAL A 177 12.94 2.55 8.55
CA VAL A 177 12.92 1.86 7.26
C VAL A 177 11.79 2.39 6.40
N ILE A 178 12.13 2.94 5.23
CA ILE A 178 11.18 3.48 4.27
C ILE A 178 11.15 2.57 3.05
N VAL A 179 10.03 1.91 2.81
CA VAL A 179 9.87 0.98 1.68
C VAL A 179 8.94 1.59 0.63
N ALA A 180 9.37 1.60 -0.62
CA ALA A 180 8.56 2.00 -1.76
C ALA A 180 8.34 0.82 -2.70
N GLY A 181 7.09 0.58 -3.11
CA GLY A 181 6.80 -0.54 -4.00
C GLY A 181 5.38 -0.60 -4.52
N LEU A 182 5.10 -1.58 -5.37
CA LEU A 182 3.79 -1.73 -5.99
C LEU A 182 2.73 -2.19 -4.98
N SER A 183 1.57 -1.52 -4.97
CA SER A 183 0.44 -1.92 -4.12
C SER A 183 -0.21 -3.25 -4.54
N GLY A 184 0.11 -3.74 -5.72
CA GLY A 184 -0.36 -4.97 -6.31
C GLY A 184 0.21 -5.12 -7.72
N ASP A 185 0.22 -6.35 -8.24
CA ASP A 185 0.65 -6.62 -9.61
C ASP A 185 -0.40 -6.20 -10.66
N PHE A 186 -0.14 -6.51 -11.92
CA PHE A 186 -1.06 -6.21 -13.03
C PHE A 186 -2.41 -6.93 -12.93
N ARG A 187 -2.51 -8.00 -12.13
CA ARG A 187 -3.73 -8.78 -11.84
C ARG A 187 -4.43 -8.33 -10.55
N ARG A 188 -3.95 -7.25 -9.92
CA ARG A 188 -4.37 -6.78 -8.58
C ARG A 188 -4.14 -7.82 -7.48
N GLN A 189 -3.21 -8.73 -7.68
CA GLN A 189 -2.78 -9.70 -6.67
C GLN A 189 -1.63 -9.13 -5.85
N ARG A 190 -1.34 -9.79 -4.73
CA ARG A 190 -0.18 -9.45 -3.90
C ARG A 190 1.10 -9.60 -4.73
N PHE A 191 2.04 -8.68 -4.54
CA PHE A 191 3.34 -8.72 -5.20
C PHE A 191 4.42 -8.56 -4.14
N GLY A 192 5.18 -9.63 -3.92
CA GLY A 192 6.17 -9.71 -2.84
C GLY A 192 5.52 -9.56 -1.47
N GLN A 193 6.33 -9.14 -0.51
CA GLN A 193 5.94 -9.03 0.91
C GLN A 193 5.58 -7.61 1.35
N LEU A 194 5.53 -6.63 0.43
CA LEU A 194 5.28 -5.22 0.78
C LEU A 194 3.97 -5.03 1.58
N LEU A 195 2.92 -5.78 1.23
CA LEU A 195 1.62 -5.67 1.90
C LEU A 195 1.62 -6.28 3.31
N GLU A 196 2.59 -7.12 3.65
CA GLU A 196 2.76 -7.71 4.99
C GLU A 196 3.26 -6.66 5.99
N LEU A 197 3.89 -5.59 5.52
CA LEU A 197 4.35 -4.48 6.34
C LEU A 197 3.24 -3.51 6.73
N VAL A 198 2.10 -3.48 6.00
CA VAL A 198 1.03 -2.50 6.23
C VAL A 198 0.47 -2.52 7.67
N PRO A 199 0.21 -3.69 8.29
CA PRO A 199 -0.24 -3.73 9.68
C PRO A 199 0.82 -3.34 10.71
N LEU A 200 2.11 -3.38 10.31
CA LEU A 200 3.27 -3.11 11.16
C LEU A 200 3.78 -1.66 11.00
N ALA A 201 3.30 -0.95 9.98
CA ALA A 201 3.85 0.34 9.58
C ALA A 201 3.31 1.50 10.43
N ASP A 202 4.21 2.37 10.89
CA ASP A 202 3.89 3.65 11.51
C ASP A 202 3.27 4.63 10.52
N ARG A 203 3.63 4.53 9.23
CA ARG A 203 3.10 5.38 8.16
C ARG A 203 2.84 4.60 6.89
N VAL A 204 1.69 4.84 6.27
CA VAL A 204 1.32 4.22 4.98
C VAL A 204 0.82 5.29 4.02
N ASP A 205 1.58 5.55 2.96
CA ASP A 205 1.20 6.40 1.84
C ASP A 205 0.74 5.53 0.66
N LYS A 206 -0.55 5.58 0.33
CA LYS A 206 -1.05 5.00 -0.92
C LYS A 206 -1.18 6.07 -1.99
N LEU A 207 -0.19 6.15 -2.86
CA LEU A 207 -0.14 7.12 -3.94
C LEU A 207 -1.06 6.74 -5.10
N GLU A 208 -1.58 7.77 -5.76
CA GLU A 208 -2.41 7.66 -6.96
C GLU A 208 -1.65 8.26 -8.14
N GLY A 209 -1.75 7.62 -9.30
CA GLY A 209 -1.27 8.17 -10.57
C GLY A 209 -2.39 8.87 -11.34
N ARG A 210 -2.15 9.10 -12.64
CA ARG A 210 -3.17 9.58 -13.59
C ARG A 210 -3.52 8.46 -14.56
N CYS A 211 -4.82 8.19 -14.73
CA CYS A 211 -5.29 7.17 -15.65
C CYS A 211 -4.96 7.57 -17.09
N SER A 212 -4.30 6.68 -17.83
CA SER A 212 -3.92 6.90 -19.24
C SER A 212 -5.10 7.19 -20.18
N PHE A 213 -6.33 6.82 -19.79
CA PHE A 213 -7.52 6.93 -20.65
C PHE A 213 -8.42 8.13 -20.31
N CYS A 214 -8.60 8.45 -19.02
CA CYS A 214 -9.51 9.52 -18.60
C CYS A 214 -8.92 10.55 -17.64
N GLN A 215 -7.63 10.47 -17.32
CA GLN A 215 -6.91 11.41 -16.45
C GLN A 215 -7.42 11.49 -14.98
N GLN A 216 -8.44 10.71 -14.63
CA GLN A 216 -8.87 10.49 -13.25
C GLN A 216 -7.78 9.75 -12.45
N PRO A 217 -7.82 9.80 -11.11
CA PRO A 217 -6.87 9.06 -10.28
C PRO A 217 -6.78 7.58 -10.66
N SER A 218 -5.56 7.10 -10.89
CA SER A 218 -5.29 5.69 -11.18
C SER A 218 -4.85 4.96 -9.92
N LEU A 219 -5.45 3.79 -9.71
CA LEU A 219 -5.18 2.93 -8.54
C LEU A 219 -4.50 1.61 -8.93
N PHE A 220 -4.41 1.31 -10.23
CA PHE A 220 -3.98 0.00 -10.72
C PHE A 220 -3.02 0.14 -11.89
N THR A 221 -2.18 -0.86 -12.05
CA THR A 221 -1.34 -1.05 -13.22
C THR A 221 -2.04 -2.03 -14.16
N LEU A 222 -2.32 -1.63 -15.39
CA LEU A 222 -2.76 -2.51 -16.46
C LEU A 222 -1.53 -2.94 -17.28
N ARG A 223 -1.39 -4.22 -17.57
CA ARG A 223 -0.40 -4.67 -18.57
C ARG A 223 -0.97 -4.50 -19.98
N ILE A 224 -0.19 -3.86 -20.85
CA ILE A 224 -0.54 -3.65 -22.25
C ILE A 224 0.24 -4.55 -23.22
N ALA A 225 1.38 -5.11 -22.79
CA ALA A 225 2.18 -6.07 -23.55
C ALA A 225 1.59 -7.49 -23.54
N ALA A 226 1.82 -8.24 -24.62
CA ALA A 226 1.39 -9.64 -24.79
C ALA A 226 2.29 -10.61 -23.99
N SER A 227 2.26 -10.53 -22.67
CA SER A 227 2.97 -11.46 -21.77
C SER A 227 2.16 -11.73 -20.51
N THR A 228 2.18 -12.98 -20.03
CA THR A 228 1.41 -13.44 -18.85
C THR A 228 2.24 -13.58 -17.58
N GLN A 229 3.58 -13.46 -17.64
CA GLN A 229 4.47 -13.62 -16.47
C GLN A 229 4.25 -12.54 -15.41
N GLN A 230 4.23 -12.86 -14.12
CA GLN A 230 3.98 -11.84 -13.08
C GLN A 230 5.04 -10.74 -13.06
N ALA A 231 6.31 -11.12 -13.09
CA ALA A 231 7.45 -10.21 -13.19
C ALA A 231 7.89 -10.07 -14.66
N LEU A 232 7.44 -9.00 -15.32
CA LEU A 232 8.03 -8.54 -16.57
C LEU A 232 8.61 -7.15 -16.31
N VAL A 233 9.93 -7.05 -16.41
CA VAL A 233 10.66 -5.79 -16.26
C VAL A 233 10.36 -4.93 -17.50
N GLY A 234 9.63 -3.84 -17.31
CA GLY A 234 9.20 -2.94 -18.37
C GLY A 234 8.71 -1.60 -17.81
N GLY A 235 8.60 -0.61 -18.70
CA GLY A 235 8.12 0.74 -18.45
C GLY A 235 6.78 1.01 -19.13
N ALA A 236 6.64 2.18 -19.74
CA ALA A 236 5.41 2.67 -20.36
C ALA A 236 5.03 1.90 -21.64
N GLU A 237 5.97 1.18 -22.23
CA GLU A 237 5.73 0.29 -23.37
C GLU A 237 4.99 -1.00 -22.98
N SER A 238 5.09 -1.39 -21.70
CA SER A 238 4.53 -2.65 -21.20
C SER A 238 3.35 -2.45 -20.25
N TYR A 239 3.23 -1.28 -19.63
CA TYR A 239 2.25 -1.01 -18.58
C TYR A 239 1.62 0.37 -18.67
N ALA A 240 0.35 0.48 -18.28
CA ALA A 240 -0.40 1.72 -18.20
C ALA A 240 -1.08 1.88 -16.81
N PRO A 241 -0.98 3.04 -16.15
CA PRO A 241 -1.73 3.35 -14.95
C PRO A 241 -3.21 3.58 -15.29
N VAL A 242 -4.12 2.92 -14.58
CA VAL A 242 -5.57 2.97 -14.88
C VAL A 242 -6.45 3.15 -13.65
N CYS A 243 -7.60 3.79 -13.85
CA CYS A 243 -8.66 3.85 -12.84
C CYS A 243 -9.39 2.49 -12.75
N ARG A 244 -10.29 2.37 -11.78
CA ARG A 244 -11.05 1.13 -11.54
C ARG A 244 -11.87 0.68 -12.75
N GLN A 245 -12.51 1.63 -13.42
CA GLN A 245 -13.38 1.40 -14.56
C GLN A 245 -12.57 0.82 -15.74
N HIS A 246 -11.59 1.57 -16.24
CA HIS A 246 -10.77 1.13 -17.38
C HIS A 246 -10.02 -0.18 -17.11
N TYR A 247 -9.58 -0.44 -15.88
CA TYR A 247 -9.03 -1.75 -15.58
C TYR A 247 -10.07 -2.86 -15.75
N ARG A 248 -11.30 -2.69 -15.22
CA ARG A 248 -12.34 -3.72 -15.35
C ARG A 248 -12.71 -3.98 -16.81
N GLU A 249 -12.76 -2.92 -17.62
CA GLU A 249 -13.10 -3.00 -19.04
C GLU A 249 -11.98 -3.63 -19.87
N LEU A 250 -10.71 -3.35 -19.56
CA LEU A 250 -9.58 -3.71 -20.43
C LEU A 250 -8.77 -4.92 -19.98
N HIS A 251 -8.79 -5.27 -18.69
CA HIS A 251 -7.97 -6.36 -18.15
C HIS A 251 -8.32 -7.73 -18.74
N GLY A 252 -9.59 -7.98 -19.07
CA GLY A 252 -10.05 -9.23 -19.70
C GLY A 252 -9.90 -9.25 -21.22
N VAL A 253 -10.08 -8.11 -21.89
CA VAL A 253 -10.07 -7.99 -23.36
C VAL A 253 -8.70 -8.33 -23.96
N ARG A 254 -7.61 -8.16 -23.20
CA ARG A 254 -6.25 -8.49 -23.64
C ARG A 254 -5.68 -9.81 -23.11
N ALA A 255 -6.39 -10.50 -22.22
CA ALA A 255 -6.03 -11.85 -21.80
C ALA A 255 -6.47 -12.91 -22.82
N GLU A 256 -7.52 -12.61 -23.60
CA GLU A 256 -8.10 -13.48 -24.62
C GLU A 256 -7.92 -12.95 -26.06
N GLY A 257 -7.21 -11.83 -26.23
CA GLY A 257 -6.85 -11.28 -27.53
C GLY A 257 -5.76 -12.11 -28.20
N GLY A 258 -6.18 -13.18 -28.88
CA GLY A 258 -5.38 -13.97 -29.80
C GLY A 258 -4.70 -13.11 -30.86
N ALA A 259 -3.65 -13.68 -31.46
CA ALA A 259 -3.06 -13.16 -32.68
C ALA A 259 -4.18 -12.81 -33.69
N PRO A 260 -4.04 -11.72 -34.47
CA PRO A 260 -4.93 -11.55 -35.61
C PRO A 260 -4.77 -12.78 -36.51
N GLU A 261 -5.83 -13.56 -36.60
CA GLU A 261 -5.98 -14.61 -37.60
C GLU A 261 -5.75 -13.92 -38.96
N ALA A 262 -4.71 -14.39 -39.67
CA ALA A 262 -4.34 -13.84 -40.95
C ALA A 262 -5.56 -13.92 -41.86
N ALA A 263 -6.12 -12.76 -42.20
CA ALA A 263 -7.18 -12.64 -43.17
C ALA A 263 -6.73 -13.32 -44.47
N GLU A 264 -7.57 -14.23 -44.95
CA GLU A 264 -7.47 -14.90 -46.23
C GLU A 264 -7.07 -13.92 -47.34
N ALA A 265 -5.91 -14.16 -47.94
CA ALA A 265 -5.62 -13.71 -49.30
C ALA A 265 -5.95 -14.87 -50.25
N ALA A 266 -7.24 -15.07 -50.49
CA ALA A 266 -7.70 -15.62 -51.75
C ALA A 266 -7.82 -14.44 -52.72
N ASP A 267 -6.89 -14.31 -53.66
CA ASP A 267 -7.20 -14.25 -55.09
C ASP A 267 -5.96 -13.94 -55.95
N ALA A 268 -5.88 -14.72 -57.03
CA ALA A 268 -5.34 -14.41 -58.36
C ALA A 268 -3.85 -14.02 -58.51
N GLU A 269 -3.08 -14.88 -59.17
CA GLU A 269 -2.57 -14.61 -60.54
C GLU A 269 -1.83 -15.82 -61.15
N SER A 270 -2.28 -16.17 -62.36
CA SER A 270 -1.67 -16.99 -63.44
C SER A 270 -1.13 -18.39 -63.15
#